data_AF-A0A413Q0T4-F1
#
_entry.id   AF-A0A413Q0T4-F1
#
_cell.length_a   1.000
_cell.length_b   1.000
_cell.length_c   1.000
_cell.angle_alpha   90.00
_cell.angle_beta   90.00
_cell.angle_gamma   90.00
#
_symmetry.space_group_name_H-M   'P 1'
#
loop_
_entity.id
_entity.type
_entity.pdbx_description
1 polymer ?
#
loop_
_entity_poly.entity_id
_entity_poly.type
_entity_poly.pdbx_seq_one_letter_code
_entity_poly.pdbx_strand_id
1 'polypeptide(L)'
;MVGLKPNNADKSFIYRLIQTQRFDDIANQSAGSKMPRADWNLVSNTEFAVPVSQEEQEKIGEYFSSLDHLITLHQRKCDELKKMKKFMLQNMFI
;
A
#
# COMPACT_ATOMS: atom_id res chain seq x y z
N MET A 1 -5.23 8.70 -13.73
CA MET A 1 -5.32 8.29 -12.31
C MET A 1 -6.63 8.82 -11.76
N VAL A 2 -7.60 7.95 -11.48
CA VAL A 2 -8.87 8.38 -10.86
C VAL A 2 -8.55 8.66 -9.40
N GLY A 3 -8.38 9.93 -9.05
CA GLY A 3 -8.13 10.33 -7.67
C GLY A 3 -9.42 10.20 -6.87
N LEU A 4 -9.43 9.31 -5.89
CA LEU A 4 -10.45 9.34 -4.84
C LEU A 4 -10.33 10.71 -4.15
N LYS A 5 -11.40 11.51 -4.21
CA LYS A 5 -11.50 12.77 -3.48
C LYS A 5 -12.30 12.50 -2.21
N PRO A 6 -11.65 12.28 -1.06
CA PRO A 6 -12.38 12.10 0.18
C PRO A 6 -13.09 13.41 0.56
N ASN A 7 -14.37 13.32 0.89
CA ASN A 7 -15.09 14.37 1.61
C ASN A 7 -14.93 14.05 3.11
N ASN A 8 -14.12 14.84 3.83
CA ASN A 8 -13.85 14.71 5.27
C ASN A 8 -12.98 13.52 5.72
N ALA A 9 -12.01 13.08 4.90
CA ALA A 9 -10.97 12.16 5.36
C ALA A 9 -9.61 12.55 4.76
N ASP A 10 -8.53 12.25 5.47
CA ASP A 10 -7.17 12.45 4.99
C ASP A 10 -6.84 11.50 3.82
N LYS A 11 -6.15 12.03 2.81
CA LYS A 11 -5.82 11.28 1.59
C LYS A 11 -4.82 10.16 1.85
N SER A 12 -3.84 10.41 2.73
CA SER A 12 -2.80 9.42 3.05
C SER A 12 -3.36 8.29 3.92
N PHE A 13 -4.30 8.61 4.81
CA PHE A 13 -5.08 7.62 5.53
C PHE A 13 -5.93 6.76 4.58
N ILE A 14 -6.69 7.36 3.66
CA ILE A 14 -7.50 6.60 2.70
C ILE A 14 -6.63 5.71 1.81
N TYR A 15 -5.47 6.21 1.36
CA TYR A 15 -4.48 5.40 0.65
C TYR A 15 -4.03 4.18 1.47
N ARG A 16 -3.87 4.32 2.78
CA ARG A 16 -3.53 3.19 3.64
C ARG A 16 -4.70 2.24 3.89
N LEU A 17 -5.91 2.78 4.04
CA LEU A 17 -7.12 2.00 4.28
C LEU A 17 -7.42 1.03 3.13
N ILE A 18 -7.29 1.49 1.88
CA ILE A 18 -7.52 0.65 0.69
C ILE A 18 -6.48 -0.45 0.50
N GLN A 19 -5.33 -0.36 1.18
CA GLN A 19 -4.28 -1.38 1.15
C GLN A 19 -4.44 -2.44 2.26
N THR A 20 -5.47 -2.32 3.10
CA THR A 20 -5.69 -3.29 4.17
C THR A 20 -6.29 -4.57 3.62
N GLN A 21 -5.91 -5.71 4.21
CA GLN A 21 -6.45 -7.02 3.83
C GLN A 21 -7.98 -7.04 3.85
N ARG A 22 -8.59 -6.35 4.83
CA ARG A 22 -10.05 -6.25 4.92
C ARG A 22 -10.65 -5.60 3.67
N PHE A 23 -10.08 -4.48 3.20
CA PHE A 23 -10.54 -3.84 1.97
C PHE A 23 -10.34 -4.75 0.76
N ASP A 24 -9.18 -5.41 0.67
CA ASP A 24 -8.88 -6.36 -0.41
C ASP A 24 -9.84 -7.55 -0.42
N ASP A 25 -10.18 -8.11 0.74
CA ASP A 25 -11.13 -9.23 0.85
C ASP A 25 -12.51 -8.85 0.32
N ILE A 26 -13.00 -7.66 0.71
CA ILE A 26 -14.29 -7.14 0.28
C ILE A 26 -14.27 -6.79 -1.21
N ALA A 27 -13.20 -6.15 -1.69
CA ALA A 27 -13.05 -5.77 -3.09
C ALA A 27 -12.88 -6.99 -4.02
N ASN A 28 -12.35 -8.10 -3.51
CA ASN A 28 -12.19 -9.35 -4.27
C ASN A 28 -13.33 -10.35 -4.03
N GLN A 29 -14.24 -10.07 -3.11
CA GLN A 29 -15.47 -10.84 -2.92
C GLN A 29 -16.34 -10.65 -4.15
N SER A 30 -16.30 -11.65 -5.04
CA SER A 30 -16.89 -11.56 -6.37
C SER A 30 -18.11 -12.44 -6.51
N ALA A 31 -19.07 -11.94 -7.30
CA ALA A 31 -20.14 -12.74 -7.87
C ALA A 31 -19.68 -13.31 -9.23
N GLY A 32 -18.98 -14.46 -9.24
CA GLY A 32 -18.74 -15.22 -10.48
C GLY A 32 -17.36 -15.89 -10.62
N SER A 33 -17.32 -17.01 -11.34
CA SER A 33 -16.22 -17.99 -11.32
C SER A 33 -15.04 -17.71 -12.28
N LYS A 34 -15.02 -16.62 -13.06
CA LYS A 34 -13.97 -16.42 -14.09
C LYS A 34 -13.23 -15.08 -14.09
N MET A 35 -13.69 -14.07 -13.37
CA MET A 35 -12.93 -12.82 -13.18
C MET A 35 -13.54 -12.02 -12.02
N PRO A 36 -12.94 -12.02 -10.82
CA PRO A 36 -13.47 -11.25 -9.71
C PRO A 36 -13.43 -9.77 -10.08
N ARG A 37 -14.61 -9.15 -10.16
CA ARG A 37 -14.76 -7.70 -10.20
C ARG A 37 -15.31 -7.29 -8.85
N ALA A 38 -14.78 -6.19 -8.30
CA ALA A 38 -15.32 -5.60 -7.10
C ALA A 38 -16.81 -5.30 -7.30
N ASP A 39 -17.65 -5.85 -6.43
CA ASP A 39 -19.04 -5.43 -6.34
C ASP A 39 -19.08 -4.07 -5.64
N TRP A 40 -19.27 -3.01 -6.41
CA TRP A 40 -19.33 -1.66 -5.87
C TRP A 40 -20.47 -1.48 -4.86
N ASN A 41 -21.56 -2.24 -4.96
CA ASN A 41 -22.61 -2.20 -3.94
C ASN A 41 -22.11 -2.77 -2.62
N LEU A 42 -21.34 -3.85 -2.67
CA LEU A 42 -20.74 -4.43 -1.47
C LEU A 42 -19.71 -3.47 -0.86
N VAL A 43 -18.79 -2.95 -1.66
CA VAL A 43 -17.74 -2.02 -1.18
C VAL A 43 -18.37 -0.72 -0.63
N SER A 44 -19.37 -0.15 -1.31
CA SER A 44 -20.06 1.08 -0.90
C SER A 44 -20.86 0.93 0.39
N ASN A 45 -21.42 -0.25 0.65
CA ASN A 45 -22.24 -0.52 1.83
C ASN A 45 -21.43 -1.11 3.00
N THR A 46 -20.12 -1.31 2.81
CA THR A 46 -19.27 -1.83 3.89
C THR A 46 -18.76 -0.69 4.77
N GLU A 47 -18.95 -0.83 6.08
CA GLU A 47 -18.44 0.09 7.07
C GLU A 47 -16.98 -0.22 7.42
N PHE A 48 -16.13 0.80 7.32
CA PHE A 48 -14.74 0.75 7.77
C PHE A 48 -14.57 1.60 9.02
N ALA A 49 -13.71 1.14 9.94
CA ALA A 49 -13.34 1.95 11.11
C ALA A 49 -12.41 3.07 10.64
N VAL A 50 -12.89 4.31 10.75
CA VAL A 50 -12.15 5.52 10.39
C VAL A 50 -12.08 6.43 11.61
N PRO A 51 -10.88 6.86 12.04
CA PRO A 51 -10.75 7.82 13.14
C PRO A 51 -11.49 9.12 12.83
N VAL A 52 -12.24 9.66 13.80
CA VAL A 52 -12.97 10.93 13.62
C VAL A 52 -12.00 12.12 13.57
N SER A 53 -10.85 12.02 14.26
CA SER A 53 -9.85 13.07 14.28
C SER A 53 -9.02 13.09 12.99
N GLN A 54 -9.06 14.21 12.28
CA GLN A 54 -8.22 14.44 11.11
C GLN A 54 -6.72 14.36 11.46
N GLU A 55 -6.33 14.88 12.62
CA GLU A 55 -4.94 14.85 13.10
C GLU A 55 -4.45 13.41 13.31
N GLU A 56 -5.32 12.53 13.79
CA GLU A 56 -4.98 11.11 13.95
C GLU A 56 -4.80 10.43 12.59
N GLN A 57 -5.69 10.73 11.63
CA GLN A 57 -5.58 10.20 10.26
C GLN A 57 -4.26 10.63 9.60
N GLU A 58 -3.88 11.90 9.73
CA GLU A 58 -2.62 12.45 9.22
C GLU A 58 -1.41 11.75 9.85
N LYS A 59 -1.37 11.63 11.18
CA LYS A 59 -0.29 10.94 11.90
C LYS A 59 -0.12 9.48 11.46
N ILE A 60 -1.23 8.76 11.27
CA ILE A 60 -1.21 7.37 10.77
C ILE A 60 -0.61 7.32 9.36
N GLY A 61 -1.07 8.21 8.47
CA GLY A 61 -0.59 8.28 7.09
C GLY A 61 0.90 8.63 7.00
N GLU A 62 1.35 9.63 7.75
CA GLU A 62 2.75 10.04 7.83
C GLU A 62 3.65 8.93 8.37
N TYR A 63 3.19 8.20 9.39
CA TYR A 63 3.91 7.07 9.95
C TYR A 63 4.17 5.99 8.90
N PHE A 64 3.13 5.57 8.16
CA PHE A 64 3.29 4.57 7.11
C PHE A 64 4.11 5.06 5.93
N SER A 65 3.96 6.34 5.53
CA SER A 65 4.82 6.94 4.50
C SER A 65 6.30 6.92 4.91
N SER A 66 6.59 7.19 6.18
CA SER A 66 7.96 7.13 6.72
C SER A 66 8.52 5.69 6.69
N LEU A 67 7.68 4.70 7.01
CA LEU A 67 8.06 3.29 6.90
C LEU A 67 8.34 2.88 5.45
N ASP A 68 7.49 3.26 4.50
CA ASP A 68 7.68 2.96 3.07
C ASP A 68 8.98 3.60 2.54
N HIS A 69 9.29 4.82 2.99
CA HIS A 69 10.56 5.47 2.68
C HIS A 69 11.75 4.69 3.24
N LEU A 70 11.68 4.24 4.49
CA LEU A 70 12.73 3.46 5.13
C LEU A 70 12.95 2.13 4.41
N ILE A 71 11.88 1.41 4.06
CA ILE A 71 11.93 0.16 3.30
C ILE A 71 12.60 0.40 1.94
N THR A 72 12.19 1.46 1.25
CA THR A 72 12.75 1.84 -0.06
C THR A 72 14.26 2.11 0.03
N LEU A 73 14.72 2.81 1.07
CA LEU A 73 16.13 3.07 1.32
C LEU A 73 16.92 1.78 1.52
N HIS A 74 16.39 0.87 2.35
CA HIS A 74 17.03 -0.42 2.62
C HIS A 74 17.07 -1.32 1.38
N GLN A 75 16.01 -1.31 0.58
CA GLN A 75 15.95 -2.07 -0.67
C GLN A 75 17.01 -1.59 -1.66
N ARG A 76 17.17 -0.26 -1.84
CA ARG A 76 18.23 0.31 -2.68
C ARG A 76 19.62 -0.13 -2.22
N LYS A 77 19.91 -0.03 -0.92
CA LYS A 77 21.18 -0.50 -0.34
C LYS A 77 21.41 -1.99 -0.57
N CYS A 78 20.36 -2.82 -0.40
CA CYS A 78 20.44 -4.26 -0.67
C CYS A 78 20.81 -4.54 -2.13
N ASP A 79 20.18 -3.83 -3.06
CA ASP A 79 20.40 -4.02 -4.49
C ASP A 79 21.78 -3.52 -4.94
N GLU A 80 22.30 -2.45 -4.34
CA GLU A 80 23.69 -2.01 -4.53
C GLU A 80 24.69 -3.06 -4.05
N LEU A 81 24.50 -3.62 -2.85
CA LEU A 81 25.36 -4.66 -2.31
C LEU A 81 25.33 -5.94 -3.17
N LYS A 82 24.16 -6.31 -3.71
CA LYS A 82 24.04 -7.43 -4.66
C LYS A 82 24.83 -7.18 -5.94
N LYS A 83 24.76 -5.95 -6.49
CA LYS A 83 25.55 -5.55 -7.66
C LYS A 83 27.04 -5.61 -7.37
N MET A 84 27.48 -5.08 -6.23
CA MET A 84 28.89 -5.12 -5.82
C MET A 84 29.39 -6.55 -5.64
N LYS A 85 28.63 -7.40 -4.94
CA LYS A 85 28.94 -8.83 -4.79
C LYS A 85 29.10 -9.52 -6.14
N LYS A 86 28.18 -9.27 -7.09
CA LYS A 86 28.25 -9.84 -8.43
C LYS A 86 29.52 -9.40 -9.16
N PHE A 87 29.84 -8.11 -9.12
CA PHE A 87 31.06 -7.56 -9.72
C PHE A 87 32.32 -8.18 -9.12
N MET A 88 32.42 -8.26 -7.78
CA MET A 88 33.57 -8.87 -7.11
C MET A 88 33.76 -10.33 -7.49
N LEU A 89 32.68 -11.13 -7.52
CA LEU A 89 32.75 -12.53 -7.92
C LEU A 89 33.16 -12.71 -9.39
N GLN A 90 32.72 -11.82 -10.28
CA GLN A 90 33.15 -11.84 -11.69
C GLN A 90 34.65 -11.56 -11.84
N ASN A 91 35.21 -10.70 -11.01
CA ASN A 91 36.64 -10.35 -11.04
C ASN A 91 37.52 -11.28 -10.17
N MET A 92 36.93 -12.26 -9.47
CA MET A 92 37.68 -13.16 -8.58
C MET A 92 38.35 -14.33 -9.33
N PHE A 93 37.86 -14.67 -10.52
CA PHE A 93 38.30 -15.81 -11.33
C PHE A 93 38.92 -15.39 -12.67
N ILE A 94 39.28 -14.11 -12.81
CA ILE A 94 40.05 -13.55 -13.94
C ILE A 94 41.49 -13.40 -13.48
#